data_AF-A0A444R4L3-F1
#
_entry.id   AF-A0A444R4L3-F1
#
_cell.length_a   1.000
_cell.length_b   1.000
_cell.length_c   1.000
_cell.angle_alpha   90.00
_cell.angle_beta   90.00
_cell.angle_gamma   90.00
#
_symmetry.space_group_name_H-M   'P 1'
#
loop_
_entity.id
_entity.type
_entity.pdbx_description
1 polymer ?
#
loop_
_entity_poly.entity_id
_entity_poly.type
_entity_poly.pdbx_seq_one_letter_code
_entity_poly.pdbx_strand_id
1 'polypeptide(L)'
;MDICSRNEKLAIRRPAILVALALLLCSCKSTPPESMVTPPAGSKPPATTQQSSQPMRGIWLATVSRLDWPPVSSVNNSNPTSRARVQQQAMIDKLDHLQRLG
;
A
#
# COMPACT_ATOMS: atom_id res chain seq x y z
N MET A 1 -22.02 4.63 -70.73
CA MET A 1 -22.18 5.40 -69.49
C MET A 1 -22.12 4.44 -68.32
N ASP A 2 -21.32 4.82 -67.32
CA ASP A 2 -21.30 4.36 -65.92
C ASP A 2 -20.99 2.89 -65.58
N ILE A 3 -19.72 2.63 -65.22
CA ILE A 3 -19.33 1.95 -63.95
C ILE A 3 -17.96 2.53 -63.56
N CYS A 4 -17.97 3.68 -62.89
CA CYS A 4 -16.78 4.28 -62.27
C CYS A 4 -17.15 4.78 -60.87
N SER A 5 -17.44 3.89 -59.92
CA SER A 5 -17.49 4.27 -58.49
C SER A 5 -17.64 3.05 -57.58
N ARG A 6 -16.56 2.32 -57.27
CA ARG A 6 -16.58 1.40 -56.11
C ARG A 6 -15.25 0.89 -55.55
N ASN A 7 -14.13 1.62 -55.69
CA ASN A 7 -12.89 1.17 -55.05
C ASN A 7 -12.07 2.23 -54.29
N GLU A 8 -12.54 3.47 -54.17
CA GLU A 8 -11.71 4.53 -53.55
C GLU A 8 -11.97 4.76 -52.05
N LYS A 9 -13.07 4.24 -51.49
CA LYS A 9 -13.43 4.50 -50.07
C LYS A 9 -12.85 3.50 -49.06
N LEU A 10 -12.21 2.42 -49.50
CA LEU A 10 -11.68 1.36 -48.62
C LEU A 10 -10.15 1.42 -48.41
N ALA A 11 -9.41 2.11 -49.27
CA ALA A 11 -7.96 2.24 -49.13
C ALA A 11 -7.55 3.33 -48.12
N ILE A 12 -8.37 4.38 -47.92
CA ILE A 12 -8.07 5.51 -47.02
C ILE A 12 -8.36 5.18 -45.54
N ARG A 13 -9.27 4.24 -45.26
CA ARG A 13 -9.66 3.91 -43.88
C ARG A 13 -8.60 3.10 -43.10
N ARG A 14 -7.85 2.24 -43.81
CA ARG A 14 -6.82 1.38 -43.20
C ARG A 14 -5.57 2.14 -42.70
N PRO A 15 -4.97 3.08 -43.45
CA PRO A 15 -3.80 3.82 -42.96
C PRO A 15 -4.17 4.79 -41.85
N ALA A 16 -5.39 5.38 -41.88
CA ALA A 16 -5.85 6.28 -40.81
C ALA A 16 -5.96 5.56 -39.45
N ILE A 17 -6.43 4.31 -39.45
CA ILE A 17 -6.51 3.49 -38.23
C ILE A 17 -5.10 3.14 -37.72
N LEU A 18 -4.17 2.78 -38.61
CA LEU A 18 -2.80 2.45 -38.24
C LEU A 18 -2.04 3.68 -37.70
N VAL A 19 -2.24 4.85 -38.31
CA VAL A 19 -1.67 6.12 -37.83
C VAL A 19 -2.28 6.53 -36.50
N ALA A 20 -3.60 6.38 -36.31
CA ALA A 20 -4.25 6.64 -35.04
C ALA A 20 -3.77 5.71 -33.92
N LEU A 21 -3.56 4.42 -34.20
CA LEU A 21 -3.03 3.46 -33.24
C LEU A 21 -1.56 3.77 -32.88
N ALA A 22 -0.74 4.15 -33.86
CA ALA A 22 0.64 4.57 -33.63
C ALA A 22 0.73 5.86 -32.79
N LEU A 23 -0.16 6.83 -33.03
CA LEU A 23 -0.28 8.04 -32.20
C LEU A 23 -0.78 7.73 -30.78
N LEU A 24 -1.67 6.75 -30.62
CA LEU A 24 -2.15 6.30 -29.31
C LEU A 24 -1.05 5.63 -28.48
N LEU A 25 -0.19 4.82 -29.12
CA LEU A 25 0.94 4.13 -28.47
C LEU A 25 2.08 5.09 -28.10
N CYS A 26 2.31 6.15 -28.89
CA CYS A 26 3.36 7.14 -28.63
C CYS A 26 3.01 8.11 -27.49
N SER A 27 1.71 8.27 -27.16
CA SER A 27 1.23 9.08 -26.05
C SER A 27 1.25 8.38 -24.69
N CYS A 28 1.70 7.12 -24.62
CA CYS A 28 2.05 6.48 -23.35
C CYS A 28 3.41 7.00 -22.84
N LYS A 29 3.50 8.31 -22.54
CA LYS A 29 4.55 8.82 -21.66
C LYS A 29 4.23 8.33 -20.24
N SER A 30 4.80 7.19 -19.87
CA SER A 30 4.87 6.77 -18.48
C SER A 30 5.87 7.68 -17.76
N THR A 31 5.49 8.92 -17.46
CA THR A 31 6.12 9.62 -16.34
C THR A 31 5.73 8.83 -15.10
N PRO A 32 6.66 8.11 -14.45
CA PRO A 32 6.36 7.41 -13.22
C PRO A 32 5.87 8.46 -12.22
N PRO A 33 4.82 8.19 -11.44
CA PRO A 33 4.51 9.07 -10.33
C PRO A 33 5.76 9.18 -9.45
N GLU A 34 6.17 10.40 -9.10
CA GLU A 34 7.18 10.61 -8.08
C GLU A 34 6.74 9.80 -6.86
N SER A 35 7.50 8.75 -6.57
CA SER A 35 7.36 7.98 -5.36
C SER A 35 7.57 8.95 -4.21
N MET A 36 6.49 9.32 -3.52
CA MET A 36 6.56 10.00 -2.22
C MET A 36 7.31 9.18 -1.14
N VAL A 37 7.82 8.01 -1.51
CA VAL A 37 8.60 7.11 -0.68
C VAL A 37 10.07 7.08 -1.10
N THR A 38 10.46 7.75 -2.19
CA THR A 38 11.87 7.89 -2.57
C THR A 38 12.39 9.15 -1.91
N PRO A 39 13.19 9.05 -0.84
CA PRO A 39 13.74 10.23 -0.21
C PRO A 39 14.77 10.86 -1.18
N PRO A 40 14.92 12.20 -1.18
CA PRO A 40 15.75 12.91 -2.14
C PRO A 40 17.18 12.38 -2.12
N ALA A 41 17.82 12.29 -3.29
CA ALA A 41 19.24 11.90 -3.39
C ALA A 41 20.09 12.83 -2.51
N GLY A 42 20.51 12.35 -1.34
CA GLY A 42 21.17 13.16 -0.30
C GLY A 42 20.51 13.11 1.08
N SER A 43 19.32 12.52 1.22
CA SER A 43 18.77 12.16 2.53
C SER A 43 19.69 11.11 3.15
N LYS A 44 20.45 11.50 4.16
CA LYS A 44 21.17 10.55 5.02
C LYS A 44 20.13 9.53 5.47
N PRO A 45 20.30 8.22 5.20
CA PRO A 45 19.41 7.22 5.77
C PRO A 45 19.34 7.49 7.28
N PRO A 46 18.15 7.36 7.91
CA PRO A 46 18.03 7.52 9.36
C PRO A 46 19.17 6.73 9.97
N ALA A 47 20.01 7.42 10.76
CA ALA A 47 21.28 6.88 11.24
C ALA A 47 21.04 5.42 11.61
N THR A 48 21.64 4.50 10.83
CA THR A 48 21.40 3.06 10.94
C THR A 48 21.40 2.76 12.42
N THR A 49 20.21 2.59 12.99
CA THR A 49 20.06 2.31 14.41
C THR A 49 20.85 1.05 14.56
N GLN A 50 21.99 1.13 15.28
CA GLN A 50 23.01 0.08 15.35
C GLN A 50 22.31 -1.24 15.17
N GLN A 51 22.47 -1.85 13.99
CA GLN A 51 21.71 -3.05 13.67
C GLN A 51 22.19 -4.06 14.69
N SER A 52 21.38 -4.23 15.74
CA SER A 52 21.76 -5.04 16.87
C SER A 52 22.06 -6.39 16.26
N SER A 53 23.26 -6.92 16.50
CA SER A 53 23.66 -8.23 16.01
C SER A 53 22.84 -9.36 16.63
N GLN A 54 21.91 -9.03 17.52
CA GLN A 54 20.93 -9.96 18.08
C GLN A 54 19.86 -10.29 17.02
N PRO A 55 19.44 -11.56 16.94
CA PRO A 55 18.36 -11.96 16.05
C PRO A 55 17.07 -11.20 16.40
N MET A 56 16.37 -10.70 15.38
CA MET A 56 15.07 -10.04 15.55
C MET A 56 14.04 -11.02 16.10
N ARG A 57 13.34 -10.62 17.17
CA ARG A 57 12.27 -11.39 17.81
C ARG A 57 11.00 -10.55 17.90
N GLY A 58 10.39 -10.35 16.74
CA GLY A 58 9.15 -9.59 16.60
C GLY A 58 7.91 -10.46 16.83
N ILE A 59 6.86 -9.84 17.34
CA ILE A 59 5.51 -10.42 17.47
C ILE A 59 4.50 -9.46 16.84
N TRP A 60 3.53 -10.02 16.13
CA TRP A 60 2.37 -9.28 15.65
C TRP A 60 1.28 -9.24 16.73
N LEU A 61 0.79 -8.03 17.03
CA LEU A 61 -0.36 -7.82 17.90
C LEU A 61 -1.49 -7.23 17.08
N ALA A 62 -2.48 -8.05 16.72
CA ALA A 62 -3.58 -7.65 15.86
C ALA A 62 -4.83 -7.19 16.62
N THR A 63 -5.34 -6.02 16.25
CA THR A 63 -6.59 -5.47 16.81
C THR A 63 -7.84 -5.85 16.00
N VAL A 64 -7.64 -6.29 14.76
CA VAL A 64 -8.71 -6.73 13.86
C VAL A 64 -9.46 -7.89 14.51
N SER A 65 -10.78 -7.76 14.61
CA SER A 65 -11.66 -8.75 15.25
C SER A 65 -11.28 -9.10 16.70
N ARG A 66 -10.46 -8.28 17.36
CA ARG A 66 -9.91 -8.52 18.71
C ARG A 66 -9.11 -9.84 18.79
N LEU A 67 -8.37 -10.17 17.73
CA LEU A 67 -7.58 -11.39 17.66
C LEU A 67 -6.58 -11.48 18.83
N ASP A 68 -5.88 -10.38 19.12
CA ASP A 68 -4.85 -10.33 20.15
C ASP A 68 -5.17 -9.39 21.32
N TRP A 69 -5.78 -8.25 21.00
CA TRP A 69 -6.08 -7.14 21.91
C TRP A 69 -7.15 -6.23 21.25
N PRO A 70 -7.99 -5.48 21.97
CA PRO A 70 -8.16 -5.46 23.42
C PRO A 70 -9.02 -6.62 23.95
N PRO A 71 -8.94 -6.95 25.26
CA PRO A 71 -9.72 -8.02 25.85
C PRO A 71 -11.22 -7.72 25.82
N VAL A 72 -12.03 -8.77 25.69
CA VAL A 72 -13.50 -8.68 25.64
C VAL A 72 -14.11 -7.97 26.86
N SER A 73 -13.50 -8.13 28.03
CA SER A 73 -13.90 -7.46 29.27
C SER A 73 -13.86 -5.93 29.15
N SER A 74 -12.92 -5.39 28.39
CA SER A 74 -12.83 -3.95 28.16
C SER A 74 -13.85 -3.42 27.17
N VAL A 75 -14.21 -4.23 26.16
CA VAL A 75 -15.11 -3.81 25.07
C VAL A 75 -16.53 -3.66 25.56
N ASN A 76 -16.96 -4.50 26.50
CA ASN A 76 -18.29 -4.46 27.10
C ASN A 76 -18.42 -3.35 28.17
N ASN A 77 -17.33 -2.65 28.50
CA ASN A 77 -17.35 -1.58 29.49
C ASN A 77 -17.82 -0.27 28.86
N SER A 78 -18.98 0.21 29.31
CA SER A 78 -19.61 1.44 28.83
C SER A 78 -18.87 2.70 29.26
N ASN A 79 -18.15 2.68 30.40
CA ASN A 79 -17.37 3.81 30.88
C ASN A 79 -16.04 3.92 30.11
N PRO A 80 -15.80 5.03 29.39
CA PRO A 80 -14.60 5.19 28.56
C PRO A 80 -13.29 5.18 29.36
N THR A 81 -13.27 5.79 30.55
CA THR A 81 -12.08 5.85 31.40
C THR A 81 -11.74 4.48 31.99
N SER A 82 -12.76 3.75 32.44
CA SER A 82 -12.57 2.39 32.94
C SER A 82 -12.10 1.46 31.82
N ARG A 83 -12.71 1.55 30.63
CA ARG A 83 -12.29 0.83 29.43
C ARG A 83 -10.83 1.09 29.08
N ALA A 84 -10.41 2.36 29.01
CA ALA A 84 -9.03 2.73 28.69
C ALA A 84 -8.03 2.15 29.70
N ARG A 85 -8.35 2.22 31.01
CA ARG A 85 -7.50 1.65 32.07
C ARG A 85 -7.32 0.15 31.92
N VAL A 86 -8.41 -0.60 31.68
CA VAL A 86 -8.36 -2.06 31.48
C VAL A 86 -7.54 -2.41 30.24
N GLN A 87 -7.73 -1.68 29.15
CA GLN A 87 -7.01 -1.90 27.89
C GLN A 87 -5.50 -1.66 28.04
N GLN A 88 -5.13 -0.57 28.72
CA GLN A 88 -3.74 -0.25 29.01
C GLN A 88 -3.09 -1.31 29.89
N GLN A 89 -3.76 -1.73 30.97
CA GLN A 89 -3.23 -2.77 31.84
C GLN A 89 -3.01 -4.08 31.08
N ALA A 90 -4.01 -4.51 30.29
CA ALA A 90 -3.90 -5.73 29.49
C ALA A 90 -2.77 -5.66 28.43
N MET A 91 -2.46 -4.47 27.91
CA MET A 91 -1.32 -4.27 27.01
C MET A 91 0.01 -4.42 27.77
N ILE A 92 0.13 -3.77 28.92
CA ILE A 92 1.33 -3.85 29.78
C ILE A 92 1.60 -5.32 30.15
N ASP A 93 0.58 -6.02 30.67
CA ASP A 93 0.71 -7.41 31.08
C ASP A 93 1.15 -8.31 29.90
N LYS A 94 0.64 -8.05 28.69
CA LYS A 94 1.02 -8.80 27.48
C LYS A 94 2.45 -8.51 27.07
N LEU A 95 2.88 -7.25 27.08
CA LEU A 95 4.26 -6.87 26.74
C LEU A 95 5.26 -7.40 27.77
N ASP A 96 4.95 -7.34 29.06
CA ASP A 96 5.77 -7.90 30.13
C ASP A 96 5.95 -9.41 29.98
N HIS A 97 4.87 -10.12 29.64
CA HIS A 97 4.94 -11.54 29.37
C HIS A 97 5.85 -11.85 28.18
N LEU A 98 5.70 -11.12 27.07
CA LEU A 98 6.52 -11.31 25.86
C LEU A 98 8.00 -11.03 26.14
N GLN A 99 8.30 -9.97 26.89
CA GLN A 99 9.66 -9.65 27.29
C GLN A 99 10.29 -10.77 28.14
N ARG A 100 9.52 -11.42 29.01
CA ARG A 100 10.01 -12.54 29.83
C ARG A 100 10.32 -13.79 29.02
N LEU A 101 9.68 -13.97 27.85
CA LEU A 101 9.93 -15.09 26.95
C LEU A 101 11.18 -14.91 26.10
N GLY A 102 11.64 -13.66 25.95
CA GLY A 102 12.83 -13.27 25.19
C GLY A 102 12.65 -13.43 23.70
#